data_AF-A0A4Y7PWA8-F1
#
_entry.id   AF-A0A4Y7PWA8-F1
#
_cell.length_a   1.000
_cell.length_b   1.000
_cell.length_c   1.000
_cell.angle_alpha   90.00
_cell.angle_beta   90.00
_cell.angle_gamma   90.00
#
_symmetry.space_group_name_H-M   'P 1'
#
loop_
_entity.id
_entity.type
_entity.pdbx_description
1 polymer ?
#
loop_
_entity_poly.entity_id
_entity_poly.type
_entity_poly.pdbx_seq_one_letter_code
_entity_poly.pdbx_strand_id
1 'polypeptide(L)'
;LDHFIASVLHWAKMHRCVVYASVVLLRRLKCRDPGYVDQSSGCQLFLTAFMIASKVLCDTTWNNKTWMRIGGISDLRSLNQMERTMCSLLAWNLQV
;
A
#
# COMPACT_ATOMS: atom_id res chain seq x y z
N LEU A 1 -12.81 7.13 -4.27
CA LEU A 1 -12.00 6.07 -3.63
C LEU A 1 -12.28 4.72 -4.27
N ASP A 2 -13.55 4.32 -4.39
CA ASP A 2 -13.93 2.99 -4.89
C ASP A 2 -13.47 2.71 -6.34
N HIS A 3 -13.62 3.67 -7.25
CA HIS A 3 -13.11 3.54 -8.63
C HIS A 3 -11.59 3.40 -8.67
N PHE A 4 -10.86 4.07 -7.78
CA PHE A 4 -9.41 3.94 -7.68
C PHE A 4 -9.01 2.54 -7.20
N ILE A 5 -9.65 2.05 -6.13
CA ILE A 5 -9.41 0.71 -5.60
C ILE A 5 -9.71 -0.33 -6.69
N ALA A 6 -10.87 -0.24 -7.34
CA ALA A 6 -11.24 -1.15 -8.43
C ALA A 6 -10.22 -1.12 -9.58
N SER A 7 -9.73 0.07 -9.95
CA SER A 7 -8.70 0.22 -10.99
C SER A 7 -7.38 -0.44 -10.56
N VAL A 8 -6.87 -0.13 -9.37
CA VAL A 8 -5.64 -0.70 -8.84
C VAL A 8 -5.74 -2.22 -8.79
N LEU A 9 -6.85 -2.79 -8.31
CA LEU A 9 -7.06 -4.23 -8.26
C LEU A 9 -7.13 -4.86 -9.66
N HIS A 10 -7.81 -4.20 -10.60
CA HIS A 10 -7.92 -4.66 -11.99
C HIS A 10 -6.56 -4.72 -12.68
N TRP A 11 -5.74 -3.67 -12.54
CA TRP A 11 -4.38 -3.63 -13.08
C TRP A 11 -3.45 -4.57 -12.32
N ALA A 12 -3.67 -4.73 -11.01
CA ALA A 12 -2.78 -5.50 -10.17
C ALA A 12 -2.92 -7.02 -10.36
N LYS A 13 -4.12 -7.51 -10.69
CA LYS A 13 -4.41 -8.94 -10.91
C LYS A 13 -3.87 -9.87 -9.79
N MET A 14 -3.78 -9.36 -8.56
CA MET A 14 -3.26 -10.11 -7.41
C MET A 14 -4.36 -10.95 -6.75
N HIS A 15 -3.94 -12.00 -6.04
CA HIS A 15 -4.87 -12.82 -5.27
C HIS A 15 -5.54 -12.00 -4.15
N ARG A 16 -6.77 -12.35 -3.80
CA ARG A 16 -7.58 -11.64 -2.79
C ARG A 16 -6.90 -11.58 -1.41
N CYS A 17 -6.04 -12.53 -1.08
CA CYS A 17 -5.25 -12.50 0.17
C CYS A 17 -4.44 -11.21 0.34
N VAL A 18 -3.90 -10.65 -0.75
CA VAL A 18 -3.12 -9.41 -0.73
C VAL A 18 -4.00 -8.21 -0.35
N VAL A 19 -5.27 -8.22 -0.77
CA VAL A 19 -6.24 -7.19 -0.41
C VAL A 19 -6.58 -7.28 1.07
N TYR A 20 -6.83 -8.47 1.59
CA TYR A 20 -7.09 -8.63 3.02
C TYR A 20 -5.87 -8.21 3.86
N ALA A 21 -4.67 -8.59 3.43
CA ALA A 21 -3.44 -8.20 4.09
C ALA A 21 -3.21 -6.69 4.10
N SER A 22 -3.51 -5.98 3.01
CA SER A 22 -3.41 -4.52 2.98
C SER A 22 -4.35 -3.86 3.98
N VAL A 23 -5.57 -4.38 4.15
CA VAL A 23 -6.53 -3.89 5.16
C VAL A 23 -6.03 -4.16 6.59
N VAL A 24 -5.39 -5.31 6.84
CA VAL A 24 -4.76 -5.60 8.15
C VAL A 24 -3.64 -4.60 8.45
N LEU A 25 -2.77 -4.30 7.47
CA LEU A 25 -1.72 -3.29 7.63
C LEU A 25 -2.29 -1.90 7.92
N LEU A 26 -3.36 -1.51 7.21
CA LEU A 26 -4.04 -0.23 7.44
C LEU A 26 -4.67 -0.15 8.84
N ARG A 27 -5.28 -1.23 9.32
CA ARG A 27 -5.83 -1.29 10.67
C ARG A 27 -4.73 -1.14 11.73
N ARG A 28 -3.60 -1.82 11.55
CA ARG A 28 -2.44 -1.69 12.45
C ARG A 28 -1.87 -0.28 12.43
N LEU A 29 -1.77 0.33 11.25
CA LEU A 29 -1.31 1.70 11.10
C LEU A 29 -2.23 2.67 11.86
N LYS A 30 -3.55 2.53 11.69
CA LYS A 30 -4.54 3.36 12.40
C LYS A 30 -4.43 3.22 13.92
N CYS A 31 -4.10 2.05 14.44
CA CYS A 31 -3.89 1.85 15.87
C CYS A 31 -2.58 2.46 16.39
N ARG A 32 -1.55 2.59 15.55
CA ARG A 32 -0.23 3.09 15.96
C ARG A 32 -0.05 4.59 15.77
N ASP A 33 -0.52 5.11 14.65
CA ASP A 33 -0.40 6.53 14.30
C ASP A 33 -1.68 7.01 13.58
N PRO A 34 -2.72 7.38 14.35
CA PRO A 34 -3.92 7.98 13.78
C PRO A 34 -3.63 9.29 13.03
N GLY A 35 -2.65 10.08 13.49
CA GLY A 35 -2.33 11.39 12.92
C GLY A 35 -1.81 11.27 11.49
N TYR A 36 -0.97 10.28 11.20
CA TYR A 36 -0.53 10.00 9.83
C TYR A 36 -1.69 9.57 8.91
N VAL A 37 -2.64 8.78 9.43
CA VAL A 37 -3.81 8.32 8.69
C VAL A 37 -4.71 9.51 8.32
N ASP A 38 -4.92 10.44 9.25
CA ASP A 38 -5.78 11.61 9.03
C ASP A 38 -5.17 12.61 8.04
N GLN A 39 -3.84 12.69 7.96
CA GLN A 39 -3.11 13.55 7.02
C GLN A 39 -2.99 12.95 5.60
N SER A 40 -3.13 11.63 5.47
CA SER A 40 -2.92 10.91 4.21
C SER A 40 -4.22 10.67 3.47
N SER A 41 -4.21 10.71 2.13
CA SER A 41 -5.40 10.35 1.37
C SER A 41 -5.68 8.84 1.44
N GLY A 42 -6.96 8.44 1.42
CA GLY A 42 -7.34 7.02 1.38
C GLY A 42 -6.74 6.26 0.20
N CYS A 43 -6.56 6.91 -0.95
CA CYS A 43 -5.91 6.33 -2.12
C CYS A 43 -4.42 6.05 -1.87
N GLN A 44 -3.68 7.00 -1.27
CA GLN A 44 -2.27 6.82 -0.93
C GLN A 44 -2.10 5.71 0.12
N LEU A 45 -2.91 5.74 1.18
CA LEU A 45 -2.89 4.72 2.22
C LEU A 45 -3.14 3.33 1.64
N PHE A 46 -4.20 3.17 0.84
CA PHE A 46 -4.52 1.89 0.22
C PHE A 46 -3.43 1.42 -0.74
N LEU A 47 -2.95 2.29 -1.63
CA LEU A 47 -1.90 1.96 -2.60
C LEU A 47 -0.62 1.49 -1.88
N THR A 48 -0.17 2.23 -0.87
CA THR A 48 1.04 1.89 -0.13
C THR A 48 0.89 0.58 0.64
N ALA A 49 -0.22 0.40 1.36
CA ALA A 49 -0.46 -0.84 2.11
C ALA A 49 -0.61 -2.05 1.18
N PHE A 50 -1.28 -1.88 0.03
CA PHE A 50 -1.46 -2.95 -0.95
C PHE A 50 -0.16 -3.32 -1.66
N MET A 51 0.65 -2.31 -2.02
CA MET A 51 2.00 -2.53 -2.55
C MET A 51 2.88 -3.29 -1.55
N ILE A 52 2.91 -2.88 -0.28
CA ILE A 52 3.70 -3.56 0.77
C ILE A 52 3.20 -5.00 0.96
N ALA A 53 1.88 -5.20 1.09
CA ALA A 53 1.30 -6.54 1.22
C ALA A 53 1.67 -7.46 0.06
N SER A 54 1.66 -6.94 -1.18
CA SER A 54 2.06 -7.73 -2.36
C SER A 54 3.52 -8.14 -2.29
N LYS A 55 4.39 -7.28 -1.74
CA LYS A 55 5.82 -7.56 -1.60
C LYS A 55 6.14 -8.58 -0.52
N VAL A 56 5.27 -8.66 0.49
CA VAL A 56 5.42 -9.61 1.60
C VAL A 56 4.88 -10.99 1.22
N LEU A 57 3.79 -11.04 0.45
CA LEU A 57 3.03 -12.29 0.22
C LEU A 57 3.30 -12.97 -1.13
N CYS A 58 3.78 -12.25 -2.14
CA CYS A 58 4.00 -12.81 -3.47
C CYS A 58 5.50 -13.03 -3.74
N ASP A 59 5.86 -14.18 -4.31
CA ASP A 59 7.25 -14.51 -4.67
C ASP A 59 7.80 -13.61 -5.79
N THR A 60 6.94 -13.26 -6.76
CA THR A 60 7.25 -12.33 -7.85
C THR A 60 6.53 -11.01 -7.62
N THR A 61 7.29 -9.96 -7.33
CA THR A 61 6.74 -8.66 -6.97
C THR A 61 7.09 -7.61 -8.03
N TRP A 62 6.21 -6.64 -8.22
CA TRP A 62 6.54 -5.52 -9.10
C TRP A 62 7.40 -4.49 -8.39
N ASN A 63 8.31 -3.89 -9.15
CA ASN A 63 9.09 -2.76 -8.68
C ASN A 63 8.22 -1.50 -8.50
N ASN A 64 8.76 -0.51 -7.80
CA ASN A 64 8.03 0.73 -7.48
C ASN A 64 7.71 1.56 -8.72
N LYS A 65 8.46 1.43 -9.82
CA LYS A 65 8.16 2.11 -11.08
C LYS A 65 6.87 1.58 -11.72
N THR A 66 6.59 0.29 -11.59
CA THR A 66 5.33 -0.30 -12.03
C THR A 66 4.18 0.11 -11.11
N TRP A 67 4.37 0.09 -9.79
CA TRP A 67 3.37 0.56 -8.82
C TRP A 67 3.02 2.04 -9.00
N MET A 68 4.00 2.86 -9.35
CA MET A 68 3.81 4.27 -9.70
C MET A 68 2.83 4.42 -10.88
N ARG A 69 2.98 3.61 -11.94
CA ARG A 69 2.06 3.59 -13.09
C ARG A 69 0.66 3.10 -12.71
N ILE A 70 0.57 2.02 -11.93
CA ILE A 70 -0.70 1.44 -11.50
C ILE A 70 -1.49 2.42 -10.61
N GLY A 71 -0.79 3.05 -9.67
CA GLY A 71 -1.37 3.98 -8.70
C GLY A 71 -1.53 5.42 -9.20
N GLY A 72 -1.14 5.71 -10.44
CA GLY A 72 -1.19 7.06 -11.01
C GLY A 72 -0.33 8.09 -10.25
N ILE A 73 0.74 7.64 -9.58
CA ILE A 73 1.67 8.54 -8.90
C ILE A 73 2.66 9.09 -9.93
N SER A 74 2.92 10.40 -9.91
CA SER A 74 3.82 11.04 -10.88
C SER A 74 5.29 10.96 -10.48
N ASP A 75 5.58 10.85 -9.19
CA ASP A 75 6.93 10.86 -8.64
C ASP A 75 7.28 9.56 -7.90
N LEU A 76 8.31 8.87 -8.40
CA LEU A 76 8.84 7.65 -7.80
C LEU A 76 9.42 7.90 -6.41
N ARG A 77 10.01 9.08 -6.16
CA ARG A 77 10.61 9.41 -4.86
C ARG A 77 9.54 9.51 -3.78
N SER A 78 8.42 10.14 -4.11
CA SER A 78 7.24 10.22 -3.25
C SER A 78 6.68 8.84 -2.92
N LEU A 79 6.53 7.95 -3.91
CA LEU A 79 6.06 6.58 -3.65
C LEU A 79 7.02 5.79 -2.74
N ASN A 80 8.33 5.91 -2.98
CA ASN A 80 9.36 5.29 -2.13
C ASN A 80 9.32 5.84 -0.70
N GLN A 81 9.05 7.14 -0.54
CA GLN A 81 8.92 7.76 0.77
C GLN A 81 7.67 7.25 1.50
N MET A 82 6.53 7.17 0.81
CA MET A 82 5.29 6.61 1.36
C MET A 82 5.52 5.18 1.87
N GLU A 83 6.18 4.33 1.09
CA GLU A 83 6.54 2.97 1.49
C GLU A 83 7.40 2.95 2.75
N ARG A 84 8.51 3.69 2.76
CA ARG A 84 9.44 3.74 3.90
C ARG A 84 8.76 4.25 5.17
N THR A 85 7.97 5.31 5.05
CA THR A 85 7.22 5.88 6.18
C THR A 85 6.25 4.86 6.75
N MET A 86 5.44 4.19 5.91
CA MET A 86 4.50 3.18 6.39
C MET A 86 5.22 1.98 7.03
N CYS A 87 6.30 1.47 6.42
CA CYS A 87 7.11 0.40 7.02
C CYS A 87 7.69 0.81 8.38
N SER A 88 8.17 2.06 8.51
CA SER A 88 8.70 2.60 9.76
C SER A 88 7.62 2.73 10.83
N LEU A 89 6.45 3.26 10.50
CA LEU A 89 5.32 3.40 11.44
C LEU A 89 4.80 2.02 11.89
N LEU A 90 4.82 1.03 11.00
CA LEU A 90 4.54 -0.36 11.32
C LEU A 90 5.69 -1.07 12.03
N ALA A 91 6.81 -0.39 12.30
CA ALA A 91 8.03 -0.95 12.89
C ALA A 91 8.41 -2.30 12.25
N TRP A 92 8.25 -2.37 10.93
CA TRP A 92 8.50 -3.58 10.13
C TRP A 92 7.66 -4.81 10.50
N ASN A 93 6.60 -4.66 11.31
CA ASN A 93 5.64 -5.72 11.59
C ASN A 93 4.63 -5.87 10.44
N LEU A 94 5.12 -6.41 9.32
CA LEU A 94 4.40 -6.54 8.05
C LEU A 94 3.77 -7.92 7.84
N GLN A 95 4.01 -8.87 8.75
CA GLN A 95 3.43 -10.22 8.68
C GLN A 95 1.94 -10.18 8.97
N VAL A 96 1.14 -10.81 8.11
CA VAL A 96 -0.32 -10.90 8.23
C VAL A 96 -0.71 -12.33 8.57
#